data_AF-A0A3D3KEX8-F1
#
_entry.id   AF-A0A3D3KEX8-F1
#
_cell.length_a   1.000
_cell.length_b   1.000
_cell.length_c   1.000
_cell.angle_alpha   90.00
_cell.angle_beta   90.00
_cell.angle_gamma   90.00
#
_symmetry.space_group_name_H-M   'P 1'
#
loop_
_entity.id
_entity.type
_entity.pdbx_description
1 polymer ?
#
loop_
_entity_poly.entity_id
_entity_poly.type
_entity_poly.pdbx_seq_one_letter_code
_entity_poly.pdbx_strand_id
1 'polypeptide(L)'
;MMIHPQYDPVALALGPVEVHWYGLMYLLAFAAAYGLAWYRSTKRDNWSTDMVSDLVFFGALGVILGGRVGYVLFYQFSELIENPAYLFKVWEGGMSFHGGLIGVMLGMLYFARKYKKTPFQVLDFIVPCVPTGLLFGRIGNYINGELWGRVSDGGYNWLTYFPQAAGFDMQLLQANPELQDIMIEVNGQYLLPRHPSQLYEAFAEGLLLFLFLWWYSSKPRPRMAVTGIFMLGYGFSRFVIEFFRQPDVDQGFILLGWMTKGQILSAPMIIIGFILLIYAYKRGIYDWGKQAAY
;
A
#
# COMPACT_ATOMS: atom_id res chain seq x y z
N MET A 1 25.87 1.64 -9.27
CA MET A 1 24.95 2.55 -8.57
C MET A 1 24.23 3.38 -9.61
N MET A 2 22.97 3.75 -9.37
CA MET A 2 22.08 4.43 -10.32
C MET A 2 21.72 5.84 -9.81
N ILE A 3 21.51 6.80 -10.70
CA ILE A 3 20.89 8.08 -10.32
C ILE A 3 19.41 7.97 -10.67
N HIS A 4 18.52 8.34 -9.75
CA HIS A 4 17.09 8.32 -9.99
C HIS A 4 16.76 9.20 -11.22
N PRO A 5 16.01 8.69 -12.24
CA PRO A 5 15.86 9.37 -13.53
C PRO A 5 15.17 10.75 -13.54
N GLN A 6 14.63 11.20 -12.40
CA GLN A 6 13.91 12.48 -12.28
C GLN A 6 12.74 12.58 -13.28
N TYR A 7 11.84 11.60 -13.21
CA TYR A 7 10.61 11.63 -14.02
C TYR A 7 9.84 12.92 -13.76
N ASP A 8 9.35 13.55 -14.83
CA ASP A 8 8.37 14.63 -14.73
C ASP A 8 7.12 14.09 -14.02
N PRO A 9 6.66 14.69 -12.90
CA PRO A 9 5.46 14.24 -12.21
C PRO A 9 4.19 14.35 -13.09
N VAL A 10 4.18 15.25 -14.08
CA VAL A 10 3.11 15.39 -15.06
C VAL A 10 3.32 14.37 -16.18
N ALA A 11 2.44 13.38 -16.23
CA ALA A 11 2.45 12.36 -17.27
C ALA A 11 1.92 12.88 -18.61
N LEU A 12 0.92 13.76 -18.56
CA LEU A 12 0.31 14.38 -19.73
C LEU A 12 -0.28 15.74 -19.37
N ALA A 13 0.09 16.78 -20.12
CA ALA A 13 -0.50 18.11 -20.02
C ALA A 13 -1.52 18.33 -21.14
N LEU A 14 -2.78 18.59 -20.77
CA LEU A 14 -3.88 18.91 -21.68
C LEU A 14 -4.35 20.35 -21.44
N GLY A 15 -3.54 21.33 -21.83
CA GLY A 15 -3.79 22.74 -21.53
C GLY A 15 -3.78 22.99 -20.01
N PRO A 16 -4.87 23.47 -19.39
CA PRO A 16 -4.92 23.73 -17.95
C PRO A 16 -5.09 22.46 -17.08
N VAL A 17 -5.28 21.29 -17.70
CA VAL A 17 -5.47 20.03 -16.97
C VAL A 17 -4.20 19.20 -17.05
N GLU A 18 -3.58 18.97 -15.91
CA GLU A 18 -2.37 18.16 -15.77
C GLU A 18 -2.69 16.79 -15.18
N VAL A 19 -2.41 15.74 -15.95
CA VAL A 19 -2.55 14.36 -15.51
C VAL A 19 -1.23 13.91 -14.91
N HIS A 20 -1.25 13.61 -13.61
CA HIS A 20 -0.05 13.21 -12.87
C HIS A 20 0.14 11.69 -12.87
N TRP A 21 1.39 11.22 -12.85
CA TRP A 21 1.71 9.78 -12.78
C TRP A 21 1.08 9.10 -11.57
N TYR A 22 1.05 9.77 -10.43
CA TYR A 22 0.44 9.23 -9.22
C TYR A 22 -1.05 8.94 -9.40
N GLY A 23 -1.78 9.83 -10.09
CA GLY A 23 -3.18 9.63 -10.45
C GLY A 23 -3.36 8.45 -11.43
N LEU A 24 -2.47 8.33 -12.43
CA LEU A 24 -2.47 7.19 -13.35
C LEU A 24 -2.19 5.87 -12.64
N MET A 25 -1.26 5.83 -11.68
CA MET A 25 -0.97 4.63 -10.90
C MET A 25 -2.18 4.20 -10.05
N TYR A 26 -2.91 5.14 -9.45
CA TYR A 26 -4.17 4.82 -8.79
C TYR A 26 -5.23 4.31 -9.76
N LEU A 27 -5.35 4.91 -10.94
CA LEU A 27 -6.26 4.43 -11.97
C LEU A 27 -5.94 2.98 -12.38
N LEU A 28 -4.66 2.67 -12.59
CA LEU A 28 -4.20 1.31 -12.89
C LEU A 28 -4.47 0.35 -11.73
N ALA A 29 -4.28 0.79 -10.47
CA ALA A 29 -4.64 0.00 -9.28
C ALA A 29 -6.12 -0.37 -9.27
N PHE A 30 -7.02 0.60 -9.44
CA PHE A 30 -8.46 0.35 -9.46
C PHE A 30 -8.89 -0.46 -10.69
N ALA A 31 -8.34 -0.19 -11.87
CA ALA A 31 -8.63 -0.94 -13.09
C ALA A 31 -8.20 -2.41 -12.98
N ALA A 32 -6.99 -2.67 -12.47
CA ALA A 32 -6.51 -4.02 -12.23
C ALA A 32 -7.37 -4.75 -11.20
N ALA A 33 -7.66 -4.11 -10.05
CA ALA A 33 -8.51 -4.68 -9.03
C ALA A 33 -9.93 -4.99 -9.56
N TYR A 34 -10.52 -4.08 -10.33
CA TYR A 34 -11.82 -4.28 -10.98
C TYR A 34 -11.79 -5.46 -11.96
N GLY A 35 -10.85 -5.48 -12.90
CA GLY A 35 -10.75 -6.54 -13.91
C GLY A 35 -10.52 -7.92 -13.29
N LEU A 36 -9.65 -8.01 -12.28
CA LEU A 36 -9.39 -9.25 -11.55
C LEU A 36 -10.59 -9.70 -10.72
N ALA A 37 -11.24 -8.80 -9.98
CA ALA A 37 -12.44 -9.12 -9.23
C ALA A 37 -13.60 -9.51 -10.15
N TRP A 38 -13.74 -8.86 -11.30
CA TRP A 38 -14.71 -9.20 -12.34
C TRP A 38 -14.49 -10.63 -12.83
N TYR A 39 -13.27 -10.97 -13.26
CA TYR A 39 -12.94 -12.33 -13.69
C TYR A 39 -13.20 -13.35 -12.58
N ARG A 40 -12.84 -13.01 -11.33
CA ARG A 40 -13.07 -13.90 -10.19
C ARG A 40 -14.56 -14.11 -9.91
N SER A 41 -15.40 -13.09 -10.11
CA SER A 41 -16.86 -13.22 -9.97
C SER A 41 -17.45 -14.23 -10.95
N THR A 42 -16.91 -14.33 -12.18
CA THR A 42 -17.38 -15.32 -13.16
C THR A 42 -16.98 -16.76 -12.80
N LYS A 43 -16.15 -16.95 -11.77
CA LYS A 43 -15.68 -18.25 -11.28
C LYS A 43 -16.22 -18.61 -9.90
N ARG A 44 -17.11 -17.78 -9.33
CA ARG A 44 -17.64 -17.97 -7.97
C ARG A 44 -19.15 -17.89 -7.96
N ASP A 45 -19.79 -18.90 -7.38
CA ASP A 45 -21.23 -18.86 -7.13
C ASP A 45 -21.59 -17.68 -6.21
N ASN A 46 -22.79 -17.13 -6.39
CA ASN A 46 -23.34 -16.03 -5.59
C ASN A 46 -22.53 -14.72 -5.66
N TRP A 47 -21.72 -14.52 -6.70
CA TRP A 47 -21.10 -13.23 -7.02
C TRP A 47 -21.55 -12.81 -8.42
N SER A 48 -21.89 -11.54 -8.60
CA SER A 48 -22.20 -10.95 -9.90
C SER A 48 -21.22 -9.82 -10.24
N THR A 49 -21.18 -9.44 -11.51
CA THR A 49 -20.39 -8.30 -12.00
C THR A 49 -20.87 -6.97 -11.43
N ASP A 50 -22.17 -6.86 -11.13
CA ASP A 50 -22.75 -5.69 -10.46
C ASP A 50 -22.23 -5.58 -9.03
N MET A 51 -22.15 -6.71 -8.32
CA MET A 51 -21.53 -6.76 -6.99
C MET A 51 -20.06 -6.35 -7.02
N VAL A 52 -19.31 -6.70 -8.06
CA VAL A 52 -17.92 -6.24 -8.21
C VAL A 52 -17.86 -4.72 -8.40
N SER A 53 -18.73 -4.19 -9.26
CA SER A 53 -18.81 -2.74 -9.51
C SER A 53 -19.13 -1.97 -8.24
N ASP A 54 -20.12 -2.42 -7.47
CA ASP A 54 -20.46 -1.86 -6.17
C ASP A 54 -19.32 -1.97 -5.15
N LEU A 55 -18.65 -3.12 -5.08
CA LEU A 55 -17.56 -3.34 -4.13
C LEU A 55 -16.39 -2.39 -4.40
N VAL A 56 -15.98 -2.26 -5.67
CA VAL A 56 -14.90 -1.33 -6.06
C VAL A 56 -15.33 0.11 -5.86
N PHE A 57 -16.59 0.46 -6.19
CA PHE A 57 -17.13 1.79 -5.97
C PHE A 57 -17.13 2.19 -4.49
N PHE A 58 -17.69 1.36 -3.60
CA PHE A 58 -17.68 1.65 -2.16
C PHE A 58 -16.27 1.63 -1.57
N GLY A 59 -15.38 0.78 -2.10
CA GLY A 59 -13.96 0.79 -1.74
C GLY A 59 -13.28 2.12 -2.10
N ALA A 60 -13.40 2.55 -3.36
CA ALA A 60 -12.83 3.81 -3.84
C ALA A 60 -13.39 5.03 -3.09
N LEU A 61 -14.72 5.06 -2.90
CA LEU A 61 -15.38 6.11 -2.13
C LEU A 61 -14.89 6.12 -0.67
N GLY A 62 -14.71 4.94 -0.08
CA GLY A 62 -14.15 4.78 1.26
C GLY A 62 -12.73 5.34 1.38
N VAL A 63 -11.85 5.05 0.41
CA VAL A 63 -10.48 5.62 0.38
C VAL A 63 -10.53 7.14 0.29
N ILE A 64 -11.30 7.69 -0.65
CA ILE A 64 -11.32 9.13 -0.95
C ILE A 64 -11.98 9.91 0.20
N LEU A 65 -13.20 9.55 0.59
CA LEU A 65 -13.92 10.25 1.65
C LEU A 65 -13.26 10.01 3.00
N GLY A 66 -12.93 8.76 3.33
CA GLY A 66 -12.27 8.42 4.58
C GLY A 66 -10.92 9.11 4.69
N GLY A 67 -10.13 9.12 3.62
CA GLY A 67 -8.82 9.77 3.59
C GLY A 67 -8.93 11.29 3.79
N ARG A 68 -9.89 11.94 3.12
CA ARG A 68 -10.09 13.39 3.27
C ARG A 68 -10.62 13.76 4.65
N VAL A 69 -11.69 13.10 5.09
CA VAL A 69 -12.30 13.32 6.41
C VAL A 69 -11.28 13.06 7.52
N GLY A 70 -10.56 11.95 7.45
CA GLY A 70 -9.52 11.64 8.43
C GLY A 70 -8.36 12.64 8.40
N TYR A 71 -7.98 13.14 7.22
CA TYR A 71 -6.94 14.18 7.15
C TYR A 71 -7.36 15.44 7.89
N VAL A 72 -8.54 15.94 7.56
CA VAL A 72 -9.08 17.17 8.13
C VAL A 72 -9.30 17.02 9.64
N LEU A 73 -9.85 15.91 10.10
CA LEU A 73 -10.11 15.70 11.53
C LEU A 73 -8.84 15.46 12.35
N PHE A 74 -7.84 14.74 11.83
CA PHE A 74 -6.67 14.36 12.62
C PHE A 74 -5.52 15.35 12.53
N TYR A 75 -5.40 16.10 11.43
CA TYR A 75 -4.25 16.97 11.18
C TYR A 75 -4.61 18.43 10.94
N GLN A 76 -5.84 18.75 10.53
CA GLN A 76 -6.26 20.12 10.19
C GLN A 76 -7.60 20.49 10.86
N PHE A 77 -7.76 20.13 12.13
CA PHE A 77 -9.03 20.30 12.84
C PHE A 77 -9.37 21.77 13.08
N SER A 78 -8.36 22.62 13.34
CA SER A 78 -8.53 24.06 13.51
C SER A 78 -9.16 24.70 12.26
N GLU A 79 -8.64 24.36 11.08
CA GLU A 79 -9.09 24.88 9.78
C GLU A 79 -10.54 24.46 9.49
N LEU A 80 -10.96 23.29 9.98
CA LEU A 80 -12.34 22.85 9.88
C LEU A 80 -13.28 23.73 10.72
N ILE A 81 -12.85 24.15 11.92
CA ILE A 81 -13.63 25.03 12.80
C ILE A 81 -13.77 26.42 12.17
N GLU A 82 -12.67 26.95 11.63
CA GLU A 82 -12.66 28.27 11.00
C GLU A 82 -13.41 28.29 9.67
N ASN A 83 -13.27 27.23 8.88
CA ASN A 83 -13.90 27.10 7.57
C ASN A 83 -14.37 25.66 7.30
N PRO A 84 -15.64 25.34 7.61
CA PRO A 84 -16.20 24.01 7.36
C PRO A 84 -16.13 23.57 5.88
N ALA A 85 -16.11 24.52 4.93
CA ALA A 85 -15.98 24.20 3.51
C ALA A 85 -14.59 23.64 3.15
N TYR A 86 -13.58 23.81 4.02
CA TYR A 86 -12.26 23.21 3.86
C TYR A 86 -12.34 21.70 3.66
N LEU A 87 -13.30 21.02 4.29
CA LEU A 87 -13.50 19.58 4.14
C LEU A 87 -13.61 19.15 2.66
N PHE A 88 -14.24 19.96 1.82
CA PHE A 88 -14.51 19.64 0.41
C PHE A 88 -13.39 20.04 -0.54
N LYS A 89 -12.37 20.76 -0.07
CA LYS A 89 -11.24 21.22 -0.89
C LYS A 89 -10.20 20.13 -1.15
N VAL A 90 -10.63 19.05 -1.80
CA VAL A 90 -9.78 17.88 -2.08
C VAL A 90 -8.63 18.17 -3.05
N TRP A 91 -8.73 19.24 -3.84
CA TRP A 91 -7.69 19.68 -4.78
C TRP A 91 -6.50 20.36 -4.11
N GLU A 92 -6.63 20.81 -2.85
CA GLU A 92 -5.50 21.34 -2.07
C GLU A 92 -4.59 20.21 -1.52
N GLY A 93 -4.89 18.95 -1.87
CA GLY A 93 -4.18 17.78 -1.35
C GLY A 93 -4.60 17.43 0.08
N GLY A 94 -3.82 16.59 0.75
CA GLY A 94 -4.08 16.17 2.13
C GLY A 94 -5.05 14.98 2.23
N MET A 95 -4.47 13.81 2.47
CA MET A 95 -5.18 12.53 2.63
C MET A 95 -4.56 11.73 3.78
N SER A 96 -5.41 11.18 4.66
CA SER A 96 -4.99 10.35 5.78
C SER A 96 -5.07 8.87 5.40
N PHE A 97 -3.98 8.14 5.57
CA PHE A 97 -3.97 6.69 5.41
C PHE A 97 -4.97 6.01 6.36
N HIS A 98 -4.95 6.37 7.65
CA HIS A 98 -5.84 5.79 8.66
C HIS A 98 -7.31 6.10 8.36
N GLY A 99 -7.59 7.34 7.95
CA GLY A 99 -8.92 7.74 7.51
C GLY A 99 -9.40 6.91 6.32
N GLY A 100 -8.54 6.73 5.31
CA GLY A 100 -8.85 5.92 4.13
C GLY A 100 -9.12 4.46 4.48
N LEU A 101 -8.31 3.86 5.36
CA LEU A 101 -8.51 2.48 5.83
C LEU A 101 -9.85 2.31 6.55
N ILE A 102 -10.19 3.22 7.46
CA ILE A 102 -11.49 3.22 8.16
C ILE A 102 -12.63 3.37 7.15
N GLY A 103 -12.52 4.30 6.21
CA GLY A 103 -13.53 4.51 5.16
C GLY A 103 -13.75 3.26 4.30
N VAL A 104 -12.68 2.57 3.89
CA VAL A 104 -12.78 1.30 3.15
C VAL A 104 -13.46 0.22 4.00
N MET A 105 -13.07 0.07 5.27
CA MET A 105 -13.70 -0.90 6.17
C MET A 105 -15.21 -0.63 6.31
N LEU A 106 -15.62 0.62 6.49
CA LEU A 106 -17.03 1.00 6.55
C LEU A 106 -17.77 0.72 5.24
N GLY A 107 -17.14 1.03 4.09
CA GLY A 107 -17.67 0.71 2.77
C GLY A 107 -17.86 -0.79 2.55
N MET A 108 -16.89 -1.62 2.98
CA MET A 108 -16.97 -3.08 2.92
C MET A 108 -18.05 -3.63 3.86
N LEU A 109 -18.22 -3.07 5.06
CA LEU A 109 -19.29 -3.44 5.98
C LEU A 109 -20.67 -3.09 5.42
N TYR A 110 -20.81 -1.92 4.78
CA TYR A 110 -22.02 -1.53 4.09
C TYR A 110 -22.33 -2.49 2.93
N PHE A 111 -21.35 -2.78 2.08
CA PHE A 111 -21.47 -3.75 0.99
C PHE A 111 -21.90 -5.13 1.50
N ALA A 112 -21.25 -5.63 2.55
CA ALA A 112 -21.56 -6.91 3.18
C ALA A 112 -23.03 -6.98 3.63
N ARG A 113 -23.53 -5.91 4.27
CA ARG A 113 -24.94 -5.80 4.67
C ARG A 113 -25.88 -5.76 3.47
N LYS A 114 -25.59 -4.91 2.47
CA LYS A 114 -26.40 -4.75 1.25
C LYS A 114 -26.62 -6.08 0.53
N TYR A 115 -25.58 -6.90 0.43
CA TYR A 115 -25.61 -8.18 -0.30
C TYR A 115 -25.73 -9.42 0.58
N LYS A 116 -26.05 -9.26 1.88
CA LYS A 116 -26.19 -10.35 2.86
C LYS A 116 -24.96 -11.29 2.90
N LYS A 117 -23.77 -10.73 2.72
CA LYS A 117 -22.48 -11.42 2.84
C LYS A 117 -21.92 -11.19 4.23
N THR A 118 -21.15 -12.14 4.73
CA THR A 118 -20.30 -11.93 5.92
C THR A 118 -19.04 -11.14 5.56
N PRO A 119 -18.43 -10.39 6.50
CA PRO A 119 -17.22 -9.62 6.23
C PRO A 119 -16.09 -10.46 5.60
N PHE A 120 -15.87 -11.68 6.10
CA PHE A 120 -14.80 -12.54 5.55
C PHE A 120 -15.12 -13.15 4.18
N GLN A 121 -16.39 -13.28 3.79
CA GLN A 121 -16.72 -13.60 2.40
C GLN A 121 -16.29 -12.47 1.46
N VAL A 122 -16.50 -11.21 1.88
CA VAL A 122 -16.09 -10.03 1.11
C VAL A 122 -14.57 -9.92 1.08
N LEU A 123 -13.91 -10.06 2.23
CA LEU A 123 -12.45 -10.02 2.32
C LEU A 123 -11.84 -11.12 1.44
N ASP A 124 -12.09 -12.41 1.69
CA ASP A 124 -11.48 -13.51 0.92
C ASP A 124 -11.73 -13.44 -0.59
N PHE A 125 -12.80 -12.75 -1.01
CA PHE A 125 -13.05 -12.46 -2.41
C PHE A 125 -12.07 -11.41 -2.96
N ILE A 126 -11.91 -10.27 -2.27
CA ILE A 126 -11.17 -9.10 -2.78
C ILE A 126 -9.68 -9.06 -2.42
N VAL A 127 -9.23 -9.66 -1.30
CA VAL A 127 -7.81 -9.56 -0.88
C VAL A 127 -6.79 -10.00 -1.93
N PRO A 128 -7.05 -11.03 -2.77
CA PRO A 128 -6.12 -11.37 -3.86
C PRO A 128 -5.89 -10.26 -4.87
N CYS A 129 -6.78 -9.27 -4.96
CA CYS A 129 -6.63 -8.11 -5.84
C CYS A 129 -5.84 -6.96 -5.18
N VAL A 130 -5.83 -6.88 -3.85
CA VAL A 130 -5.21 -5.79 -3.08
C VAL A 130 -3.72 -5.57 -3.40
N PRO A 131 -2.88 -6.61 -3.57
CA PRO A 131 -1.47 -6.42 -3.92
C PRO A 131 -1.24 -5.65 -5.22
N THR A 132 -2.19 -5.65 -6.16
CA THR A 132 -2.06 -4.81 -7.38
C THR A 132 -2.06 -3.32 -7.06
N GLY A 133 -2.85 -2.89 -6.06
CA GLY A 133 -2.82 -1.51 -5.58
C GLY A 133 -1.51 -1.17 -4.86
N LEU A 134 -0.94 -2.12 -4.11
CA LEU A 134 0.39 -1.96 -3.50
C LEU A 134 1.48 -1.83 -4.57
N LEU A 135 1.43 -2.68 -5.61
CA LEU A 135 2.36 -2.65 -6.74
C LEU A 135 2.36 -1.26 -7.41
N PHE A 136 1.21 -0.80 -7.91
CA PHE A 136 1.15 0.46 -8.63
C PHE A 136 1.41 1.67 -7.72
N GLY A 137 0.93 1.64 -6.48
CA GLY A 137 1.22 2.69 -5.51
C GLY A 137 2.71 2.86 -5.26
N ARG A 138 3.45 1.75 -5.11
CA ARG A 138 4.90 1.78 -4.90
C ARG A 138 5.69 2.14 -6.14
N ILE A 139 5.22 1.77 -7.32
CA ILE A 139 5.76 2.30 -8.59
C ILE A 139 5.55 3.81 -8.65
N GLY A 140 4.39 4.32 -8.25
CA GLY A 140 4.11 5.76 -8.15
C GLY A 140 5.08 6.47 -7.22
N ASN A 141 5.36 5.90 -6.03
CA ASN A 141 6.35 6.48 -5.12
C ASN A 141 7.76 6.50 -5.73
N TYR A 142 8.14 5.45 -6.47
CA TYR A 142 9.42 5.44 -7.17
C TYR A 142 9.46 6.53 -8.25
N ILE A 143 8.42 6.68 -9.08
CA ILE A 143 8.35 7.72 -10.12
C ILE A 143 8.50 9.13 -9.53
N ASN A 144 7.78 9.41 -8.44
CA ASN A 144 7.88 10.68 -7.72
C ASN A 144 9.22 10.87 -7.00
N GLY A 145 10.04 9.80 -6.93
CA GLY A 145 11.30 9.80 -6.21
C GLY A 145 11.11 10.01 -4.72
N GLU A 146 10.05 9.48 -4.09
CA GLU A 146 9.71 9.64 -2.66
C GLU A 146 9.72 8.29 -1.90
N LEU A 147 9.79 8.31 -0.56
CA LEU A 147 9.82 7.10 0.29
C LEU A 147 11.01 6.17 0.00
N TRP A 148 12.18 6.76 -0.27
CA TRP A 148 13.44 6.05 -0.45
C TRP A 148 13.91 5.32 0.82
N GLY A 149 14.81 4.36 0.63
CA GLY A 149 15.35 3.53 1.70
C GLY A 149 16.53 4.15 2.44
N ARG A 150 17.12 3.35 3.32
CA ARG A 150 18.32 3.69 4.09
C ARG A 150 19.51 3.90 3.18
N VAL A 151 20.43 4.74 3.63
CA VAL A 151 21.78 4.84 3.08
C VAL A 151 22.52 3.52 3.31
N SER A 152 23.29 3.07 2.33
CA SER A 152 24.10 1.87 2.43
C SER A 152 25.38 2.02 1.62
N ASP A 153 26.49 1.52 2.18
CA ASP A 153 27.80 1.37 1.56
C ASP A 153 28.05 -0.05 1.04
N GLY A 154 27.04 -0.94 1.08
CA GLY A 154 27.19 -2.38 0.85
C GLY A 154 27.60 -2.81 -0.57
N GLY A 155 27.99 -1.88 -1.44
CA GLY A 155 28.52 -2.17 -2.77
C GLY A 155 27.49 -2.71 -3.78
N TYR A 156 26.18 -2.66 -3.47
CA TYR A 156 25.17 -3.16 -4.39
C TYR A 156 25.01 -2.26 -5.61
N ASN A 157 25.09 -2.85 -6.81
CA ASN A 157 25.05 -2.08 -8.06
C ASN A 157 23.74 -1.32 -8.30
N TRP A 158 22.66 -1.72 -7.63
CA TRP A 158 21.32 -1.13 -7.73
C TRP A 158 20.99 -0.09 -6.64
N LEU A 159 21.95 0.26 -5.75
CA LEU A 159 21.77 1.43 -4.90
C LEU A 159 21.55 2.67 -5.78
N THR A 160 20.63 3.51 -5.34
CA THR A 160 20.12 4.63 -6.12
C THR A 160 20.35 5.94 -5.36
N TYR A 161 20.90 6.93 -6.04
CA TYR A 161 20.99 8.31 -5.57
C TYR A 161 19.70 9.04 -5.92
N PHE A 162 19.01 9.60 -4.93
CA PHE A 162 17.76 10.31 -5.10
C PHE A 162 17.98 11.81 -4.88
N PRO A 163 17.98 12.65 -5.94
CA PRO A 163 18.03 14.11 -5.83
C PRO A 163 17.01 14.71 -4.85
N GLN A 164 15.80 14.13 -4.78
CA GLN A 164 14.75 14.50 -3.83
C GLN A 164 15.19 14.34 -2.36
N ALA A 165 16.18 13.49 -2.09
CA ALA A 165 16.73 13.24 -0.76
C ALA A 165 17.88 14.19 -0.38
N ALA A 166 18.37 15.06 -1.27
CA ALA A 166 19.56 15.88 -1.05
C ALA A 166 19.54 16.67 0.28
N GLY A 167 18.39 17.26 0.63
CA GLY A 167 18.24 17.97 1.91
C GLY A 167 18.40 17.07 3.14
N PHE A 168 17.89 15.84 3.06
CA PHE A 168 18.05 14.83 4.12
C PHE A 168 19.46 14.25 4.16
N ASP A 169 20.08 14.05 2.99
CA ASP A 169 21.45 13.56 2.87
C ASP A 169 22.44 14.54 3.51
N MET A 170 22.24 15.85 3.29
CA MET A 170 23.04 16.89 3.94
C MET A 170 22.93 16.87 5.46
N GLN A 171 21.72 16.70 6.00
CA GLN A 171 21.54 16.58 7.45
C GLN A 171 22.24 15.32 7.99
N LEU A 172 22.15 14.21 7.25
CA LEU A 172 22.76 12.95 7.66
C LEU A 172 24.30 13.01 7.60
N LEU A 173 24.87 13.68 6.59
CA LEU A 173 26.31 13.93 6.45
C LEU A 173 26.85 14.81 7.57
N GLN A 174 26.09 15.81 8.03
CA GLN A 174 26.47 16.63 9.18
C GLN A 174 26.49 15.82 10.48
N ALA A 175 25.53 14.91 10.65
CA ALA A 175 25.46 14.04 11.82
C ALA A 175 26.48 12.89 11.79
N ASN A 176 26.89 12.44 10.59
CA ASN A 176 27.74 11.27 10.38
C ASN A 176 28.80 11.61 9.30
N PRO A 177 29.89 12.31 9.66
CA PRO A 177 30.91 12.75 8.71
C PRO A 177 31.58 11.62 7.92
N GLU A 178 31.60 10.40 8.45
CA GLU A 178 32.11 9.20 7.79
C GLU A 178 31.35 8.84 6.50
N LEU A 179 30.11 9.29 6.34
CA LEU A 179 29.33 9.06 5.12
C LEU A 179 29.85 9.87 3.92
N GLN A 180 30.78 10.81 4.13
CA GLN A 180 31.43 11.54 3.04
C GLN A 180 32.18 10.60 2.08
N ASP A 181 32.68 9.46 2.56
CA ASP A 181 33.44 8.50 1.75
C ASP A 181 32.60 7.83 0.64
N ILE A 182 31.28 7.76 0.82
CA ILE A 182 30.34 7.13 -0.12
C ILE A 182 29.43 8.14 -0.83
N MET A 183 29.61 9.43 -0.51
CA MET A 183 28.85 10.52 -1.09
C MET A 183 29.35 10.84 -2.50
N ILE A 184 28.43 11.28 -3.37
CA ILE A 184 28.77 11.83 -4.67
C ILE A 184 28.14 13.22 -4.83
N GLU A 185 28.76 14.04 -5.67
CA GLU A 185 28.16 15.28 -6.13
C GLU A 185 27.49 15.05 -7.50
N VAL A 186 26.20 15.40 -7.60
CA VAL A 186 25.44 15.37 -8.84
C VAL A 186 24.74 16.71 -8.99
N ASN A 187 25.05 17.45 -10.05
CA ASN A 187 24.44 18.76 -10.35
C ASN A 187 24.48 19.74 -9.15
N GLY A 188 25.59 19.77 -8.40
CA GLY A 188 25.74 20.63 -7.21
C GLY A 188 24.98 20.16 -5.97
N GLN A 189 24.41 18.95 -5.98
CA GLN A 189 23.80 18.32 -4.82
C GLN A 189 24.66 17.14 -4.34
N TYR A 190 24.86 17.07 -3.02
CA TYR A 190 25.51 15.94 -2.38
C TYR A 190 24.49 14.85 -2.08
N LEU A 191 24.70 13.67 -2.66
CA LEU A 191 23.76 12.55 -2.59
C LEU A 191 24.42 11.34 -1.97
N LEU A 192 23.64 10.61 -1.16
CA LEU A 192 24.04 9.35 -0.57
C LEU A 192 23.36 8.17 -1.30
N PRO A 193 24.07 7.03 -1.44
CA PRO A 193 23.53 5.86 -2.11
C PRO A 193 22.48 5.18 -1.20
N ARG A 194 21.26 5.02 -1.71
CA ARG A 194 20.12 4.50 -0.94
C ARG A 194 19.53 3.25 -1.55
N HIS A 195 18.95 2.40 -0.71
CA HIS A 195 18.10 1.32 -1.21
C HIS A 195 16.84 1.93 -1.89
N PRO A 196 16.51 1.57 -3.14
CA PRO A 196 15.21 1.90 -3.73
C PRO A 196 14.09 1.03 -3.13
N SER A 197 13.80 1.21 -1.84
CA SER A 197 12.86 0.37 -1.08
C SER A 197 11.47 0.32 -1.68
N GLN A 198 11.05 1.37 -2.39
CA GLN A 198 9.79 1.40 -3.13
C GLN A 198 9.71 0.25 -4.14
N LEU A 199 10.82 -0.04 -4.86
CA LEU A 199 10.88 -1.16 -5.80
C LEU A 199 10.88 -2.51 -5.09
N TYR A 200 11.47 -2.59 -3.89
CA TYR A 200 11.42 -3.81 -3.08
C TYR A 200 9.99 -4.08 -2.60
N GLU A 201 9.27 -3.05 -2.16
CA GLU A 201 7.85 -3.13 -1.77
C GLU A 201 6.97 -3.48 -2.97
N ALA A 202 7.16 -2.81 -4.11
CA ALA A 202 6.46 -3.09 -5.35
C ALA A 202 6.62 -4.56 -5.76
N PHE A 203 7.84 -5.10 -5.64
CA PHE A 203 8.14 -6.48 -5.97
C PHE A 203 7.55 -7.47 -4.94
N ALA A 204 7.86 -7.31 -3.65
CA ALA A 204 7.49 -8.28 -2.62
C ALA A 204 6.02 -8.17 -2.18
N GLU A 205 5.59 -6.98 -1.75
CA GLU A 205 4.22 -6.73 -1.27
C GLU A 205 3.21 -6.60 -2.43
N GLY A 206 3.69 -6.20 -3.61
CA GLY A 206 2.90 -6.10 -4.82
C GLY A 206 2.90 -7.37 -5.66
N LEU A 207 3.94 -7.55 -6.49
CA LEU A 207 3.97 -8.59 -7.52
C LEU A 207 4.02 -10.02 -6.97
N LEU A 208 4.98 -10.34 -6.08
CA LEU A 208 5.14 -11.68 -5.53
C LEU A 208 3.92 -12.09 -4.69
N LEU A 209 3.46 -11.20 -3.81
CA LEU A 209 2.28 -11.45 -3.00
C LEU A 209 1.02 -11.60 -3.86
N PHE A 210 0.86 -10.81 -4.93
CA PHE A 210 -0.20 -10.96 -5.92
C PHE A 210 -0.19 -12.36 -6.54
N LEU A 211 0.93 -12.76 -7.15
CA LEU A 211 1.06 -14.03 -7.84
C LEU A 211 0.75 -15.20 -6.90
N PHE A 212 1.28 -15.15 -5.68
CA PHE A 212 1.04 -16.16 -4.68
C PHE A 212 -0.42 -16.23 -4.23
N LEU A 213 -1.06 -15.10 -3.89
CA LEU A 213 -2.46 -15.08 -3.44
C LEU A 213 -3.44 -15.44 -4.56
N TRP A 214 -3.15 -14.99 -5.78
CA TRP A 214 -3.95 -15.32 -6.96
C TRP A 214 -3.92 -16.83 -7.21
N TRP A 215 -2.73 -17.42 -7.22
CA TRP A 215 -2.56 -18.87 -7.32
C TRP A 215 -3.20 -19.61 -6.13
N TYR A 216 -2.92 -19.21 -4.89
CA TYR A 216 -3.42 -19.88 -3.68
C TYR A 216 -4.95 -19.90 -3.63
N SER A 217 -5.58 -18.80 -4.03
CA SER A 217 -7.03 -18.61 -4.01
C SER A 217 -7.75 -19.05 -5.29
N SER A 218 -7.02 -19.60 -6.26
CA SER A 218 -7.56 -20.23 -7.47
C SER A 218 -8.20 -21.60 -7.21
N LYS A 219 -8.06 -22.13 -5.98
CA LYS A 219 -8.68 -23.38 -5.51
C LYS A 219 -9.65 -23.11 -4.35
N PRO A 220 -10.59 -24.03 -4.06
CA PRO A 220 -11.42 -23.98 -2.85
C PRO A 220 -10.58 -23.84 -1.58
N ARG A 221 -10.86 -22.80 -0.79
CA ARG A 221 -10.24 -22.53 0.52
C ARG A 221 -11.32 -22.26 1.55
N PRO A 222 -11.13 -22.67 2.81
CA PRO A 222 -12.08 -22.34 3.85
C PRO A 222 -12.08 -20.84 4.12
N ARG A 223 -13.24 -20.30 4.52
CA ARG A 223 -13.44 -18.88 4.86
C ARG A 223 -12.40 -18.44 5.89
N MET A 224 -11.88 -17.22 5.73
CA MET A 224 -10.77 -16.57 6.44
C MET A 224 -9.38 -17.00 5.99
N ALA A 225 -9.22 -18.11 5.26
CA ALA A 225 -7.88 -18.59 4.92
C ALA A 225 -7.15 -17.67 3.92
N VAL A 226 -7.85 -17.13 2.92
CA VAL A 226 -7.23 -16.24 1.93
C VAL A 226 -6.80 -14.92 2.58
N THR A 227 -7.68 -14.36 3.41
CA THR A 227 -7.37 -13.17 4.23
C THR A 227 -6.20 -13.43 5.17
N GLY A 228 -6.19 -14.58 5.87
CA GLY A 228 -5.10 -14.95 6.78
C GLY A 228 -3.75 -15.04 6.07
N ILE A 229 -3.71 -15.67 4.89
CA ILE A 229 -2.49 -15.72 4.06
C ILE A 229 -2.04 -14.32 3.61
N PHE A 230 -2.97 -13.44 3.21
CA PHE A 230 -2.60 -12.06 2.87
C PHE A 230 -1.97 -11.35 4.06
N MET A 231 -2.57 -11.45 5.25
CA MET A 231 -2.04 -10.81 6.46
C MET A 231 -0.64 -11.32 6.83
N LEU A 232 -0.41 -12.63 6.72
CA LEU A 232 0.92 -13.23 6.90
C LEU A 232 1.91 -12.74 5.84
N GLY A 233 1.55 -12.84 4.57
CA GLY A 233 2.43 -12.51 3.46
C GLY A 233 2.80 -11.03 3.43
N TYR A 234 1.82 -10.14 3.60
CA TYR A 234 2.05 -8.71 3.70
C TYR A 234 2.84 -8.36 4.96
N GLY A 235 2.42 -8.84 6.13
CA GLY A 235 3.09 -8.54 7.40
C GLY A 235 4.54 -9.01 7.42
N PHE A 236 4.82 -10.22 6.92
CA PHE A 236 6.18 -10.73 6.80
C PHE A 236 7.02 -9.91 5.81
N SER A 237 6.49 -9.66 4.61
CA SER A 237 7.19 -8.85 3.59
C SER A 237 7.51 -7.47 4.12
N ARG A 238 6.54 -6.82 4.78
CA ARG A 238 6.71 -5.51 5.39
C ARG A 238 7.78 -5.51 6.46
N PHE A 239 7.75 -6.51 7.35
CA PHE A 239 8.74 -6.66 8.42
C PHE A 239 10.18 -6.76 7.88
N VAL A 240 10.37 -7.52 6.79
CA VAL A 240 11.67 -7.69 6.13
C VAL A 240 12.11 -6.42 5.41
N ILE A 241 11.22 -5.77 4.65
CA ILE A 241 11.59 -4.59 3.86
C ILE A 241 11.93 -3.39 4.73
N GLU A 242 11.35 -3.33 5.92
CA GLU A 242 11.60 -2.27 6.88
C GLU A 242 13.07 -2.19 7.36
N PHE A 243 13.85 -3.27 7.23
CA PHE A 243 15.31 -3.22 7.44
C PHE A 243 16.03 -2.36 6.40
N PHE A 244 15.45 -2.21 5.20
CA PHE A 244 15.99 -1.40 4.11
C PHE A 244 15.34 -0.01 4.01
N ARG A 245 14.25 0.25 4.76
CA ARG A 245 13.57 1.55 4.77
C ARG A 245 14.16 2.50 5.79
N GLN A 246 14.32 3.76 5.40
CA GLN A 246 14.67 4.79 6.36
C GLN A 246 13.48 5.03 7.30
N PRO A 247 13.65 4.94 8.64
CA PRO A 247 12.59 5.34 9.56
C PRO A 247 12.36 6.85 9.47
N ASP A 248 11.11 7.28 9.63
CA ASP A 248 10.77 8.71 9.67
C ASP A 248 11.59 9.42 10.76
N VAL A 249 12.07 10.62 10.44
CA VAL A 249 13.01 11.42 11.27
C VAL A 249 12.51 11.60 12.71
N ASP A 250 11.18 11.68 12.90
CA ASP A 250 10.55 11.92 14.20
C ASP A 250 10.28 10.64 15.02
N GLN A 251 10.47 9.45 14.44
CA GLN A 251 9.99 8.19 15.04
C GLN A 251 11.07 7.17 15.36
N GLY A 252 12.22 7.19 14.67
CA GLY A 252 13.39 6.37 14.99
C GLY A 252 13.12 4.86 15.19
N PHE A 253 14.00 4.18 15.95
CA PHE A 253 13.78 2.82 16.45
C PHE A 253 13.04 2.89 17.79
N ILE A 254 11.88 2.23 17.88
CA ILE A 254 10.92 2.45 18.97
C ILE A 254 11.03 1.33 20.01
N LEU A 255 11.06 0.06 19.56
CA LEU A 255 11.06 -1.08 20.46
C LEU A 255 12.45 -1.72 20.50
N LEU A 256 13.02 -1.81 21.71
CA LEU A 256 14.33 -2.44 22.00
C LEU A 256 15.53 -1.86 21.23
N GLY A 257 15.40 -0.66 20.65
CA GLY A 257 16.47 0.02 19.93
C GLY A 257 16.80 -0.53 18.53
N TRP A 258 16.07 -1.54 18.04
CA TRP A 258 16.30 -2.14 16.72
C TRP A 258 15.04 -2.27 15.85
N MET A 259 13.84 -2.16 16.42
CA MET A 259 12.58 -2.27 15.67
C MET A 259 11.98 -0.90 15.30
N THR A 260 11.58 -0.72 14.05
CA THR A 260 10.83 0.48 13.62
C THR A 260 9.32 0.31 13.84
N LYS A 261 8.56 1.41 13.69
CA LYS A 261 7.08 1.38 13.71
C LYS A 261 6.49 0.41 12.68
N GLY A 262 7.06 0.34 11.48
CA GLY A 262 6.60 -0.58 10.43
C GLY A 262 6.67 -2.04 10.86
N GLN A 263 7.75 -2.44 11.54
CA GLN A 263 7.91 -3.80 12.10
C GLN A 263 6.93 -4.07 13.24
N ILE A 264 6.72 -3.09 14.14
CA ILE A 264 5.78 -3.22 15.25
C ILE A 264 4.35 -3.38 14.73
N LEU A 265 3.94 -2.63 13.71
CA LEU A 265 2.61 -2.74 13.12
C LEU A 265 2.44 -4.02 12.28
N SER A 266 3.54 -4.59 11.77
CA SER A 266 3.52 -5.85 11.02
C SER A 266 3.29 -7.07 11.92
N ALA A 267 3.81 -7.06 13.14
CA ALA A 267 3.71 -8.22 14.05
C ALA A 267 2.25 -8.60 14.40
N PRO A 268 1.33 -7.68 14.77
CA PRO A 268 -0.08 -8.00 14.96
C PRO A 268 -0.73 -8.58 13.71
N MET A 269 -0.39 -8.08 12.52
CA MET A 269 -0.93 -8.64 11.27
C MET A 269 -0.51 -10.09 11.08
N ILE A 270 0.75 -10.41 11.36
CA ILE A 270 1.26 -11.78 11.29
C ILE A 270 0.52 -12.68 12.29
N ILE A 271 0.38 -12.25 13.55
CA ILE A 271 -0.30 -13.01 14.60
C ILE A 271 -1.77 -13.27 14.23
N ILE A 272 -2.49 -12.22 13.81
CA ILE A 272 -3.89 -12.34 13.39
C ILE A 272 -4.01 -13.26 12.18
N GLY A 273 -3.09 -13.17 11.22
CA GLY A 273 -3.05 -14.05 10.05
C GLY A 273 -2.95 -15.53 10.43
N PHE A 274 -2.07 -15.87 11.38
CA PHE A 274 -1.96 -17.24 11.92
C PHE A 274 -3.25 -17.70 12.61
N ILE A 275 -3.84 -16.85 13.46
CA ILE A 275 -5.09 -17.17 14.17
C ILE A 275 -6.23 -17.42 13.17
N LEU A 276 -6.36 -16.58 12.15
CA LEU A 276 -7.38 -16.72 11.11
C LEU A 276 -7.22 -18.05 10.35
N LEU A 277 -6.00 -18.48 10.05
CA LEU A 277 -5.77 -19.76 9.38
C LEU A 277 -6.14 -20.96 10.25
N ILE A 278 -5.72 -20.97 11.52
CA ILE A 278 -6.10 -22.02 12.45
C ILE A 278 -7.62 -22.12 12.54
N TYR A 279 -8.30 -20.98 12.65
CA TYR A 279 -9.74 -20.94 12.77
C TYR A 279 -10.48 -21.32 11.48
N ALA A 280 -9.97 -20.90 10.31
CA ALA A 280 -10.50 -21.26 9.00
C ALA A 280 -10.54 -22.78 8.81
N TYR A 281 -9.40 -23.44 9.06
CA TYR A 281 -9.27 -24.88 8.87
C TYR A 281 -9.99 -25.70 9.94
N LYS A 282 -10.14 -25.19 11.17
CA LYS A 282 -11.00 -25.82 12.18
C LYS A 282 -12.49 -25.76 11.83
N ARG A 283 -12.95 -24.67 11.21
CA ARG A 283 -14.37 -24.51 10.84
C ARG A 283 -14.74 -25.18 9.52
N GLY A 284 -13.83 -25.23 8.56
CA GLY A 284 -14.06 -25.93 7.29
C GLY A 284 -15.25 -25.40 6.48
N ILE A 285 -15.57 -24.10 6.57
CA ILE A 285 -16.67 -23.49 5.81
C ILE A 285 -16.14 -23.03 4.46
N TYR A 286 -16.70 -23.54 3.35
CA TYR A 286 -16.25 -23.19 1.99
C TYR A 286 -17.29 -22.36 1.24
N ASP A 287 -16.88 -21.19 0.76
CA ASP A 287 -17.73 -20.24 0.01
C ASP A 287 -17.59 -20.36 -1.52
N TRP A 288 -17.04 -21.48 -2.00
CA TRP A 288 -16.65 -21.66 -3.39
C TRP A 288 -17.78 -22.13 -4.32
N GLY A 289 -18.98 -22.37 -3.78
CA GLY A 289 -20.09 -22.94 -4.54
C GLY A 289 -20.13 -24.47 -4.53
N LYS A 290 -21.04 -25.07 -5.29
CA LYS A 290 -21.28 -26.55 -5.31
C LYS A 290 -20.08 -27.39 -5.74
N GLN A 291 -19.02 -26.77 -6.27
CA GLN A 291 -17.76 -27.41 -6.67
C GLN A 291 -16.76 -27.61 -5.51
N ALA A 292 -17.09 -27.21 -4.28
CA ALA A 292 -16.22 -27.38 -3.12
C ALA A 292 -16.20 -28.80 -2.52
N ALA A 293 -16.88 -29.77 -3.15
CA ALA A 293 -16.93 -31.16 -2.72
C ALA A 293 -16.18 -32.07 -3.70
N TYR A 294 -14.84 -32.01 -3.69
CA TYR A 294 -13.97 -33.08 -4.19
C TYR A 294 -12.72 -33.15 -3.33
#